data_AF-A4GK06-F1
#
_entry.id   AF-A4GK06-F1
#
_cell.length_a   1.000
_cell.length_b   1.000
_cell.length_c   1.000
_cell.angle_alpha   90.00
_cell.angle_beta   90.00
_cell.angle_gamma   90.00
#
_symmetry.space_group_name_H-M   'P 1'
#
loop_
_entity.id
_entity.type
_entity.pdbx_description
1 polymer ?
#
loop_
_entity_poly.entity_id
_entity_poly.type
_entity_poly.pdbx_seq_one_letter_code
_entity_poly.pdbx_strand_id
1 'polypeptide(L)'
;MEKAKKKYLKAQKLLIKSNKKNPNKPDTLNYLGFTTRKLGDFENGEKYYLQGLAIDPEHIGINEYLGELYVATNRHNLAVERLGVLESCNCEEYDQLKAVIAGEKSKY
;
A
#
# COMPACT_ATOMS: atom_id res chain seq x y z
N MET A 1 0.98 8.06 19.15
CA MET A 1 0.42 6.90 18.40
C MET A 1 -1.11 6.92 18.35
N GLU A 2 -1.83 7.16 19.45
CA GLU A 2 -3.32 7.14 19.45
C GLU A 2 -4.00 8.16 18.52
N LYS A 3 -3.46 9.38 18.43
CA LYS A 3 -4.02 10.42 17.54
C LYS A 3 -3.98 10.01 16.06
N ALA A 4 -2.93 9.31 15.62
CA ALA A 4 -2.79 8.82 14.25
C ALA A 4 -3.77 7.67 13.98
N LYS A 5 -3.84 6.70 14.91
CA LYS A 5 -4.80 5.58 14.83
C LYS A 5 -6.25 6.07 14.69
N LYS A 6 -6.65 7.09 15.46
CA LYS A 6 -7.98 7.71 15.36
C LYS A 6 -8.26 8.31 13.97
N LYS A 7 -7.26 8.95 13.35
CA LYS A 7 -7.38 9.49 11.99
C LYS A 7 -7.52 8.39 10.96
N TYR A 8 -6.72 7.33 11.06
CA TYR A 8 -6.80 6.17 10.16
C TYR A 8 -8.15 5.44 10.27
N LEU A 9 -8.68 5.24 11.47
CA LEU A 9 -10.03 4.67 11.66
C LEU A 9 -11.11 5.50 11.00
N LYS A 10 -11.04 6.84 11.14
CA LYS A 10 -11.99 7.75 10.49
C LYS A 10 -11.87 7.68 8.96
N ALA A 11 -10.64 7.66 8.44
CA ALA A 11 -10.39 7.55 7.01
C ALA A 11 -10.90 6.22 6.45
N GLN A 12 -10.56 5.09 7.07
CA GLN A 12 -11.01 3.76 6.68
C GLN A 12 -12.55 3.69 6.61
N LYS A 13 -13.26 4.25 7.60
CA LYS A 13 -14.73 4.29 7.60
C LYS A 13 -15.30 5.05 6.39
N LEU A 14 -14.69 6.17 6.02
CA LEU A 14 -15.11 6.96 4.86
C LEU A 14 -14.78 6.24 3.55
N LEU A 15 -13.61 5.62 3.45
CA LEU A 15 -13.18 4.84 2.29
C LEU A 15 -14.06 3.62 2.06
N ILE A 16 -14.44 2.88 3.11
CA ILE A 16 -15.40 1.77 3.00
C ILE A 16 -16.75 2.27 2.45
N LYS A 17 -17.23 3.42 2.93
CA LYS A 17 -18.47 4.02 2.41
C LYS A 17 -18.32 4.44 0.93
N SER A 18 -17.16 4.97 0.55
CA SER A 18 -16.85 5.32 -0.84
C SER A 18 -16.85 4.08 -1.73
N ASN A 19 -16.11 3.03 -1.34
CA ASN A 19 -16.01 1.79 -2.10
C ASN A 19 -17.35 1.06 -2.21
N LYS A 20 -18.24 1.18 -1.22
CA LYS A 20 -19.62 0.66 -1.33
C LYS A 20 -20.46 1.38 -2.38
N LYS A 21 -20.23 2.68 -2.58
CA LYS A 21 -20.97 3.48 -3.57
C LYS A 21 -20.38 3.32 -4.98
N ASN A 22 -19.05 3.37 -5.06
CA ASN A 22 -18.28 3.28 -6.29
C ASN A 22 -17.19 2.20 -6.09
N PRO A 23 -17.53 0.92 -6.28
CA PRO A 23 -16.61 -0.18 -6.03
C PRO A 23 -15.46 -0.20 -7.05
N ASN A 24 -14.40 -0.92 -6.69
CA ASN A 24 -13.32 -1.30 -7.60
C ASN A 24 -12.58 -0.10 -8.22
N LYS A 25 -12.31 0.92 -7.41
CA LYS A 25 -11.43 2.03 -7.78
C LYS A 25 -10.02 1.77 -7.22
N PRO A 26 -8.98 1.61 -8.06
CA PRO A 26 -7.62 1.35 -7.62
C PRO A 26 -7.15 2.32 -6.53
N ASP A 27 -7.34 3.63 -6.70
CA ASP A 27 -6.97 4.63 -5.68
C ASP A 27 -7.70 4.41 -4.34
N THR A 28 -8.99 4.06 -4.38
CA THR A 28 -9.77 3.81 -3.16
C THR A 28 -9.28 2.55 -2.46
N LEU A 29 -8.96 1.51 -3.23
CA LEU A 29 -8.38 0.27 -2.73
C LEU A 29 -6.97 0.50 -2.18
N ASN A 30 -6.17 1.35 -2.82
CA ASN A 30 -4.87 1.79 -2.32
C ASN A 30 -5.00 2.43 -0.93
N TYR A 31 -5.87 3.41 -0.77
CA TYR A 31 -6.09 4.05 0.52
C TYR A 31 -6.69 3.10 1.58
N LEU A 32 -7.54 2.16 1.17
CA LEU A 32 -8.04 1.12 2.07
C LEU A 32 -6.89 0.22 2.55
N GLY A 33 -6.03 -0.24 1.64
CA GLY A 33 -4.84 -1.01 1.98
C GLY A 33 -3.93 -0.25 2.94
N PHE A 34 -3.64 1.02 2.62
CA PHE A 34 -2.78 1.90 3.42
C PHE A 34 -3.32 2.12 4.83
N THR A 35 -4.58 2.52 4.95
CA THR A 35 -5.20 2.77 6.26
C THR A 35 -5.30 1.50 7.08
N THR A 36 -5.63 0.36 6.46
CA THR A 36 -5.74 -0.94 7.14
C THR A 36 -4.38 -1.44 7.63
N ARG A 37 -3.32 -1.31 6.80
CA ARG A 37 -1.92 -1.56 7.18
C ARG A 37 -1.49 -0.69 8.37
N LYS A 38 -1.72 0.63 8.30
CA LYS A 38 -1.33 1.56 9.38
C LYS A 38 -2.13 1.35 10.68
N LEU A 39 -3.22 0.59 10.64
CA LEU A 39 -3.98 0.13 11.82
C LEU A 39 -3.46 -1.18 12.41
N GLY A 40 -2.49 -1.83 11.76
CA GLY A 40 -1.86 -3.08 12.18
C GLY A 40 -2.45 -4.33 11.54
N ASP A 41 -3.44 -4.18 10.66
CA ASP A 41 -4.07 -5.29 9.94
C ASP A 41 -3.38 -5.47 8.58
N PHE A 42 -2.25 -6.15 8.59
CA PHE A 42 -1.46 -6.40 7.39
C PHE A 42 -2.18 -7.32 6.39
N GLU A 43 -2.92 -8.31 6.89
CA GLU A 43 -3.61 -9.30 6.05
C GLU A 43 -4.70 -8.65 5.19
N ASN A 44 -5.58 -7.86 5.81
CA ASN A 44 -6.62 -7.16 5.04
C ASN A 44 -6.04 -5.99 4.24
N GLY A 45 -4.98 -5.35 4.72
CA GLY A 45 -4.24 -4.34 3.96
C GLY A 45 -3.75 -4.89 2.61
N GLU A 46 -3.11 -6.05 2.65
CA GLU A 46 -2.65 -6.76 1.46
C GLU A 46 -3.80 -7.14 0.51
N LYS A 47 -4.91 -7.66 1.04
CA LYS A 47 -6.09 -8.00 0.20
C LYS A 47 -6.59 -6.81 -0.60
N TYR A 48 -6.65 -5.61 0.00
CA TYR A 48 -7.07 -4.41 -0.73
C TYR A 48 -6.06 -4.00 -1.81
N TYR A 49 -4.77 -4.07 -1.53
CA TYR A 49 -3.74 -3.79 -2.54
C TYR A 49 -3.84 -4.77 -3.71
N LEU A 50 -3.94 -6.06 -3.45
CA LEU A 50 -4.08 -7.08 -4.48
C LEU A 50 -5.36 -6.91 -5.31
N GLN A 51 -6.47 -6.52 -4.68
CA GLN A 51 -7.69 -6.16 -5.42
C GLN A 51 -7.48 -4.94 -6.32
N GLY A 52 -6.71 -3.95 -5.87
CA GLY A 52 -6.37 -2.78 -6.69
C GLY A 52 -5.48 -3.15 -7.87
N LEU A 53 -4.43 -3.95 -7.64
CA LEU A 53 -3.54 -4.44 -8.71
C LEU A 53 -4.22 -5.38 -9.70
N ALA A 54 -5.28 -6.09 -9.28
CA ALA A 54 -6.08 -6.87 -10.21
C ALA A 54 -6.83 -6.01 -11.24
N ILE A 55 -7.00 -4.71 -10.95
CA ILE A 55 -7.66 -3.73 -11.84
C ILE A 55 -6.61 -2.89 -12.57
N ASP A 56 -5.60 -2.43 -11.85
CA ASP A 56 -4.49 -1.64 -12.38
C ASP A 56 -3.14 -2.20 -11.88
N PRO A 57 -2.54 -3.14 -12.64
CA PRO A 57 -1.29 -3.79 -12.25
C PRO A 57 -0.09 -2.84 -12.13
N GLU A 58 -0.11 -1.72 -12.86
CA GLU A 58 0.97 -0.73 -12.91
C GLU A 58 0.76 0.43 -11.93
N HIS A 59 -0.27 0.35 -11.07
CA HIS A 59 -0.57 1.39 -10.11
C HIS A 59 0.63 1.64 -9.19
N ILE A 60 1.25 2.81 -9.35
CA ILE A 60 2.52 3.18 -8.71
C ILE A 60 2.43 3.05 -7.18
N GLY A 61 1.49 3.78 -6.55
CA GLY A 61 1.38 3.79 -5.09
C GLY A 61 0.99 2.44 -4.46
N ILE A 62 0.27 1.57 -5.18
CA ILE A 62 -0.06 0.24 -4.65
C ILE A 62 1.18 -0.65 -4.69
N ASN A 63 1.93 -0.65 -5.80
CA ASN A 63 3.16 -1.43 -5.89
C ASN A 63 4.19 -0.98 -4.84
N GLU A 64 4.30 0.33 -4.60
CA GLU A 64 5.11 0.89 -3.51
C GLU A 64 4.68 0.35 -2.13
N TYR A 65 3.45 0.61 -1.71
CA TYR A 65 3.01 0.26 -0.36
C TYR A 65 2.86 -1.23 -0.12
N LEU A 66 2.54 -2.01 -1.15
CA LEU A 66 2.53 -3.46 -1.06
C LEU A 66 3.97 -3.99 -0.92
N GLY A 67 4.93 -3.42 -1.66
CA GLY A 67 6.35 -3.73 -1.49
C GLY A 67 6.84 -3.42 -0.07
N GLU A 68 6.51 -2.25 0.47
CA GLU A 68 6.84 -1.92 1.87
C GLU A 68 6.18 -2.87 2.88
N LEU A 69 4.92 -3.27 2.64
CA LEU A 69 4.22 -4.26 3.46
C LEU A 69 4.96 -5.60 3.44
N TYR A 70 5.48 -6.00 2.28
CA TYR A 70 6.27 -7.22 2.15
C TYR A 70 7.58 -7.16 2.93
N VAL A 71 8.31 -6.04 2.89
CA VAL A 71 9.48 -5.84 3.77
C VAL A 71 9.09 -5.95 5.24
N ALA A 72 8.04 -5.24 5.68
CA ALA A 72 7.57 -5.25 7.06
C ALA A 72 7.08 -6.63 7.55
N THR A 73 6.74 -7.53 6.63
CA THR A 73 6.29 -8.90 6.91
C THR A 73 7.35 -9.96 6.55
N ASN A 74 8.61 -9.55 6.40
CA ASN A 74 9.78 -10.40 6.09
C ASN A 74 9.69 -11.16 4.75
N ARG A 75 8.85 -10.71 3.81
CA ARG A 75 8.67 -11.29 2.47
C ARG A 75 9.46 -10.54 1.41
N HIS A 76 10.77 -10.44 1.62
CA HIS A 76 11.67 -9.60 0.82
C HIS A 76 11.65 -9.91 -0.68
N ASN A 77 11.51 -11.19 -1.05
CA ASN A 77 11.40 -11.60 -2.46
C ASN A 77 10.21 -10.92 -3.16
N LEU A 78 9.05 -10.88 -2.52
CA LEU A 78 7.85 -10.23 -3.08
C LEU A 78 8.01 -8.71 -3.16
N ALA A 79 8.74 -8.10 -2.22
CA ALA A 79 9.05 -6.68 -2.27
C ALA A 79 9.90 -6.33 -3.50
N VAL A 80 10.91 -7.14 -3.81
CA VAL A 80 11.75 -6.98 -5.01
C VAL A 80 10.93 -7.15 -6.29
N GLU A 81 9.98 -8.07 -6.33
CA GLU A 81 9.05 -8.20 -7.46
C GLU A 81 8.22 -6.92 -7.68
N ARG A 82 7.74 -6.29 -6.59
CA ARG A 82 7.02 -5.00 -6.70
C ARG A 82 7.94 -3.88 -7.17
N LEU A 83 9.19 -3.84 -6.71
CA LEU A 83 10.18 -2.86 -7.16
C LEU A 83 10.45 -2.98 -8.67
N GLY A 84 10.49 -4.21 -9.20
CA GLY A 84 10.66 -4.45 -10.64
C GLY A 84 9.53 -3.85 -11.49
N VAL A 85 8.30 -3.83 -10.99
CA VAL A 85 7.17 -3.15 -11.67
C VAL A 85 7.38 -1.64 -11.76
N LEU A 86 8.04 -1.05 -10.75
CA LEU A 86 8.30 0.38 -10.69
C LEU A 86 9.57 0.81 -11.46
N GLU A 87 10.38 -0.11 -11.96
CA GLU A 87 11.69 0.21 -12.54
C GLU A 87 11.59 1.18 -13.74
N SER A 88 10.51 1.11 -14.52
CA SER A 88 10.29 1.96 -15.69
C SER A 88 9.57 3.28 -15.41
N CYS A 89 9.00 3.48 -14.20
CA CYS A 89 8.17 4.66 -13.92
C CYS A 89 8.96 5.98 -13.84
N ASN A 90 10.27 5.91 -13.54
CA ASN A 90 11.11 7.07 -13.18
C ASN A 90 10.46 7.97 -12.10
N CYS A 91 9.83 7.33 -11.11
CA CYS A 91 9.02 7.97 -10.06
C CYS A 91 9.69 7.86 -8.68
N GLU A 92 9.30 8.73 -7.74
CA GLU A 92 9.90 8.77 -6.39
C GLU A 92 9.65 7.46 -5.63
N GLU A 93 8.51 6.82 -5.89
CA GLU A 93 8.07 5.58 -5.25
C GLU A 93 9.03 4.40 -5.52
N TYR A 94 9.70 4.38 -6.68
CA TYR A 94 10.77 3.41 -6.94
C TYR A 94 11.91 3.57 -5.95
N ASP A 95 12.41 4.80 -5.80
CA ASP A 95 13.53 5.10 -4.89
C ASP A 95 13.14 4.87 -3.42
N GLN A 96 11.90 5.21 -3.05
CA GLN A 96 11.36 4.97 -1.72
C GLN A 96 11.30 3.48 -1.39
N LEU A 97 10.71 2.66 -2.26
CA LEU A 97 10.63 1.22 -2.05
C LEU A 97 12.03 0.57 -2.04
N LYS A 98 12.92 1.02 -2.94
CA LYS A 98 14.32 0.56 -2.98
C LYS A 98 15.05 0.82 -1.66
N ALA A 99 14.90 2.02 -1.10
CA ALA A 99 15.49 2.38 0.20
C ALA A 99 14.93 1.50 1.34
N VAL A 100 13.61 1.25 1.35
CA VAL A 100 12.98 0.39 2.36
C VAL A 100 13.49 -1.06 2.26
N ILE A 101 13.66 -1.59 1.05
CA ILE A 101 14.24 -2.92 0.82
C ILE A 101 15.70 -2.98 1.31
N ALA A 102 16.46 -1.89 1.16
CA ALA A 102 17.82 -1.78 1.66
C ALA A 102 17.92 -1.63 3.20
N GLY A 103 16.78 -1.57 3.91
CA GLY A 103 16.73 -1.42 5.37
C GLY A 103 16.78 0.03 5.86
N GLU A 104 16.62 1.00 4.96
CA GLU A 104 16.46 2.40 5.35
C GLU A 104 15.06 2.65 5.92
N LYS A 105 14.95 3.64 6.81
CA LYS A 105 13.64 3.99 7.37
C LYS A 105 12.77 4.63 6.28
N SER A 106 11.62 4.02 6.00
CA SER A 106 10.55 4.67 5.22
C SER A 106 10.21 6.04 5.82
N LYS A 107 9.98 7.04 4.98
CA LYS A 107 9.72 8.43 5.40
C LYS A 107 8.33 8.63 6.03
N TYR A 108 7.49 7.60 6.17
CA TYR A 108 6.05 7.70 6.51
C TYR A 108 5.54 6.79 7.64
#